data_AF-A0AAP5JXL7-F1
#
_entry.id   AF-A0AAP5JXL7-F1
#
_cell.length_a   1.000
_cell.length_b   1.000
_cell.length_c   1.000
_cell.angle_alpha   90.00
_cell.angle_beta   90.00
_cell.angle_gamma   90.00
#
_symmetry.space_group_name_H-M   'P 1'
#
loop_
_entity.id
_entity.type
_entity.pdbx_description
1 polymer ?
#
loop_
_entity_poly.entity_id
_entity_poly.type
_entity_poly.pdbx_seq_one_letter_code
_entity_poly.pdbx_strand_id
1 'polypeptide(L)'
;MVLKAMANQLLKPTNVPKLPGLWADVKQDMLDTNFSNHDLVSLGWLFAGMGKDRIYYSQIPGRGEKLIDALMNVPLYFWVADQEKLTALVRETF
;
A
#
# COMPACT_ATOMS: atom_id res chain seq x y z
N MET A 1 -8.27 0.97 9.49
CA MET A 1 -7.99 0.53 8.11
C MET A 1 -7.58 -0.93 8.09
N VAL A 2 -8.15 -1.70 7.17
CA VAL A 2 -7.94 -3.17 7.07
C VAL A 2 -6.46 -3.49 6.81
N LEU A 3 -5.82 -2.83 5.85
CA LEU A 3 -4.39 -3.05 5.54
C LEU A 3 -3.47 -2.84 6.74
N LYS A 4 -3.69 -1.76 7.50
CA LYS A 4 -2.93 -1.47 8.74
C LYS A 4 -3.12 -2.55 9.80
N ALA A 5 -4.33 -3.08 9.95
CA ALA A 5 -4.62 -4.18 10.88
C ALA A 5 -3.97 -5.49 10.41
N MET A 6 -4.03 -5.79 9.11
CA MET A 6 -3.37 -6.94 8.51
C MET A 6 -1.85 -6.87 8.71
N ALA A 7 -1.22 -5.76 8.37
CA ALA A 7 0.22 -5.55 8.57
C ALA A 7 0.61 -5.73 10.04
N ASN A 8 -0.11 -5.08 10.97
CA ASN A 8 0.15 -5.24 12.40
C ASN A 8 -0.03 -6.69 12.90
N GLN A 9 -0.92 -7.47 12.31
CA GLN A 9 -1.09 -8.88 12.65
C GLN A 9 0.02 -9.76 12.06
N LEU A 10 0.38 -9.54 10.80
CA LEU A 10 1.41 -10.30 10.08
C LEU A 10 2.81 -10.06 10.68
N LEU A 11 3.09 -8.83 11.10
CA LEU A 11 4.38 -8.41 11.64
C LEU A 11 4.57 -8.74 13.14
N LYS A 12 3.60 -9.42 13.78
CA LYS A 12 3.81 -9.93 15.15
C LYS A 12 5.00 -10.90 15.15
N PRO A 13 5.91 -10.83 16.14
CA PRO A 13 7.07 -11.73 16.19
C PRO A 13 6.71 -13.23 16.11
N THR A 14 5.54 -13.60 16.64
CA THR A 14 5.01 -14.97 16.61
C THR A 14 4.46 -15.42 15.24
N ASN A 15 4.22 -14.48 14.33
CA ASN A 15 3.64 -14.74 13.00
C ASN A 15 4.68 -14.62 11.88
N VAL A 16 5.73 -13.80 12.05
CA VAL A 16 6.78 -13.63 11.03
C VAL A 16 7.41 -14.95 10.57
N PRO A 17 7.74 -15.92 11.45
CA PRO A 17 8.28 -17.22 11.01
C PRO A 17 7.32 -18.06 10.15
N LYS A 18 6.02 -17.76 10.19
CA LYS A 18 4.98 -18.49 9.44
C LYS A 18 4.72 -17.89 8.05
N LEU A 19 5.20 -16.67 7.81
CA LEU A 19 4.94 -15.94 6.56
C LEU A 19 5.45 -16.65 5.30
N PRO A 20 6.62 -17.33 5.29
CA PRO A 20 7.11 -18.01 4.08
C PRO A 20 6.14 -19.06 3.55
N GLY A 21 5.50 -19.84 4.43
CA GLY A 21 4.48 -20.81 4.03
C GLY A 21 3.21 -20.13 3.51
N LEU A 22 2.76 -19.07 4.19
CA LEU A 22 1.59 -18.29 3.81
C LEU A 22 1.72 -17.63 2.42
N TRP A 23 2.92 -17.19 2.05
CA TRP A 23 3.15 -16.58 0.73
C TRP A 23 3.16 -17.58 -0.41
N ALA A 24 3.62 -18.81 -0.16
CA ALA A 24 3.61 -19.85 -1.18
C ALA A 24 2.17 -20.12 -1.64
N ASP A 25 1.24 -20.22 -0.68
CA ASP A 25 -0.18 -20.46 -0.95
C ASP A 25 -0.83 -19.25 -1.65
N VAL A 26 -0.57 -18.02 -1.20
CA VAL A 26 -1.24 -16.81 -1.71
C VAL A 26 -0.72 -16.38 -3.09
N LYS A 27 0.59 -16.51 -3.36
CA LYS A 27 1.17 -16.09 -4.65
C LYS A 27 0.76 -17.00 -5.80
N GLN A 28 0.48 -18.27 -5.53
CA GLN A 28 0.11 -19.21 -6.59
C GLN A 28 -1.30 -18.91 -7.13
N ASP A 29 -2.24 -18.52 -6.25
CA ASP A 29 -3.66 -18.51 -6.60
C ASP A 29 -4.34 -17.13 -6.49
N MET A 30 -3.71 -16.12 -5.86
CA MET A 30 -4.41 -14.88 -5.49
C MET A 30 -3.64 -13.57 -5.72
N LEU A 31 -2.32 -13.60 -5.94
CA LEU A 31 -1.50 -12.38 -5.95
C LEU A 31 -0.38 -12.40 -6.98
N ASP A 32 -0.47 -11.50 -7.96
CA ASP A 32 0.63 -11.14 -8.83
C ASP A 32 1.51 -10.06 -8.19
N THR A 33 2.82 -10.32 -8.10
CA THR A 33 3.79 -9.37 -7.56
C THR A 33 5.17 -9.54 -8.20
N ASN A 34 5.90 -8.43 -8.33
CA ASN A 34 7.29 -8.42 -8.77
C ASN A 34 8.30 -8.77 -7.66
N PHE A 35 7.86 -9.00 -6.41
CA PHE A 35 8.74 -9.44 -5.33
C PHE A 35 9.05 -10.94 -5.40
N SER A 36 10.33 -11.29 -5.32
CA SER A 36 10.76 -12.68 -5.12
C SER A 36 10.42 -13.16 -3.71
N ASN A 37 10.50 -14.47 -3.47
CA ASN A 37 10.27 -15.01 -2.13
C ASN A 37 11.33 -14.51 -1.12
N HIS A 38 12.57 -14.32 -1.58
CA HIS A 38 13.64 -13.77 -0.75
C HIS A 38 13.38 -12.31 -0.34
N ASP A 39 12.82 -11.49 -1.24
CA ASP A 39 12.46 -10.11 -0.92
C ASP A 39 11.39 -10.08 0.18
N LEU A 40 10.35 -10.91 0.04
CA LEU A 40 9.27 -10.97 1.02
C LEU A 40 9.78 -11.43 2.39
N VAL A 41 10.62 -12.48 2.44
CA VAL A 41 11.25 -12.94 3.69
C VAL A 41 12.04 -11.81 4.35
N SER A 42 12.87 -11.12 3.56
CA SER A 42 13.72 -10.03 4.03
C SER A 42 12.89 -8.87 4.59
N LEU A 43 11.81 -8.48 3.89
CA LEU A 43 10.88 -7.44 4.34
C LEU A 43 10.14 -7.86 5.62
N GLY A 44 9.70 -9.10 5.71
CA GLY A 44 9.03 -9.64 6.89
C GLY A 44 9.91 -9.61 8.13
N TRP A 45 11.20 -9.95 8.00
CA TRP A 45 12.17 -9.83 9.08
C TRP A 45 12.51 -8.38 9.42
N LEU A 46 12.73 -7.53 8.42
CA LEU A 46 13.07 -6.11 8.61
C LEU A 46 12.03 -5.38 9.46
N PHE A 47 10.75 -5.70 9.27
CA PHE A 47 9.64 -5.06 9.96
C PHE A 47 9.04 -5.90 11.09
N ALA A 48 9.71 -6.98 11.50
CA ALA A 48 9.25 -7.83 12.60
C ALA A 48 9.09 -7.03 13.90
N GLY A 49 7.92 -7.13 14.52
CA GLY A 49 7.59 -6.39 15.74
C GLY A 49 7.16 -4.94 15.52
N MET A 50 7.07 -4.47 14.26
CA MET A 50 6.55 -3.13 13.99
C MET A 50 5.10 -3.01 14.46
N GLY A 51 4.87 -2.07 15.37
CA GLY A 51 3.54 -1.76 15.88
C GLY A 51 2.75 -0.86 14.93
N LYS A 52 1.42 -0.91 15.07
CA LYS A 52 0.46 -0.05 14.33
C LYS A 52 0.78 1.46 14.45
N ASP A 53 1.43 1.90 15.52
CA ASP A 53 1.85 3.28 15.76
C ASP A 53 2.89 3.75 14.74
N ARG A 54 3.66 2.83 14.16
CA ARG A 54 4.68 3.12 13.14
C ARG A 54 4.18 3.00 11.69
N ILE A 55 2.90 2.70 11.51
CA ILE A 55 2.25 2.61 10.19
C ILE A 55 1.39 3.86 10.01
N TYR A 56 1.87 4.77 9.17
CA TYR A 56 1.17 6.01 8.84
C TYR A 56 0.33 5.82 7.58
N TYR A 57 -0.76 6.57 7.49
CA TYR A 57 -1.61 6.60 6.32
C TYR A 57 -1.87 8.05 5.94
N SER A 58 -1.69 8.34 4.66
CA SER A 58 -1.99 9.62 4.06
C SER A 58 -2.79 9.36 2.78
N GLN A 59 -3.73 10.26 2.49
CA GLN A 59 -4.50 10.24 1.27
C GLN A 59 -4.02 11.38 0.36
N ILE A 60 -3.92 11.11 -0.95
CA ILE A 60 -3.60 12.14 -1.94
C ILE A 60 -4.70 13.22 -1.90
N PRO A 61 -4.39 14.47 -1.56
CA PRO A 61 -5.37 15.54 -1.48
C PRO A 61 -5.85 15.92 -2.87
N GLY A 62 -7.12 16.29 -3.00
CA GLY A 62 -7.73 16.61 -4.28
C GLY A 62 -9.24 16.77 -4.20
N ARG A 63 -9.87 16.78 -5.38
CA ARG A 63 -11.33 16.86 -5.52
C ARG A 63 -11.80 16.03 -6.71
N GLY A 64 -13.07 15.63 -6.69
CA GLY A 64 -13.74 15.07 -7.86
C GLY A 64 -14.12 16.19 -8.83
N GLU A 65 -13.85 15.98 -10.12
CA GLU A 65 -14.18 16.94 -11.18
C GLU A 65 -14.63 16.21 -12.44
N LYS A 66 -15.59 16.77 -13.18
CA LYS A 66 -15.96 16.23 -14.51
C LYS A 66 -15.08 16.84 -15.58
N LEU A 67 -14.32 16.01 -16.28
CA LEU A 67 -13.45 16.42 -17.38
C LEU A 67 -13.77 15.58 -18.63
N ILE A 68 -13.44 16.11 -19.81
CA ILE A 68 -13.53 15.34 -21.06
C ILE A 68 -12.36 14.36 -21.11
N ASP A 69 -12.66 13.08 -21.20
CA ASP A 69 -11.66 12.03 -21.37
C ASP A 69 -10.95 12.17 -22.72
N ALA A 70 -9.61 12.19 -22.71
CA ALA A 70 -8.82 12.45 -23.92
C ALA A 70 -8.89 11.33 -24.97
N LEU A 71 -9.25 10.11 -24.56
CA LEU A 71 -9.32 8.95 -25.45
C LEU A 71 -10.73 8.77 -26.02
N MET A 72 -11.75 8.87 -25.16
CA MET A 72 -13.14 8.58 -25.48
C MET A 72 -13.94 9.84 -25.87
N ASN A 73 -13.41 11.04 -25.58
CA ASN A 73 -14.04 12.34 -25.82
C ASN A 73 -15.43 12.51 -25.16
N VAL A 74 -15.61 11.92 -23.98
CA VAL A 74 -16.86 11.99 -23.18
C VAL A 74 -16.57 12.52 -21.77
N PRO A 75 -17.55 13.17 -21.09
CA PRO A 75 -17.36 13.66 -19.74
C PRO A 75 -17.34 12.52 -18.71
N LEU A 76 -16.23 12.35 -18.00
CA LEU A 76 -16.05 11.39 -16.90
C LEU A 76 -15.68 12.10 -15.60
N TYR A 77 -15.89 11.43 -14.47
CA TYR A 77 -15.41 11.91 -13.17
C TYR A 77 -13.96 11.50 -12.94
N PHE A 78 -13.11 12.49 -12.71
CA PHE A 78 -11.69 12.31 -12.38
C PHE A 78 -11.42 12.79 -10.95
N TRP A 79 -10.44 12.16 -10.31
CA TRP A 79 -9.82 12.72 -9.12
C TRP A 79 -8.69 13.66 -9.53
N VAL A 80 -8.89 14.96 -9.32
CA VAL A 80 -7.89 15.99 -9.62
C VAL A 80 -7.11 16.29 -8.35
N ALA A 81 -5.82 15.96 -8.35
CA ALA A 81 -4.94 16.18 -7.20
C ALA A 81 -4.69 17.67 -6.96
N ASP A 82 -4.66 18.07 -5.69
CA ASP A 82 -4.22 19.39 -5.24
C ASP A 82 -2.69 19.39 -5.20
N GLN A 83 -2.05 20.02 -6.19
CA GLN A 83 -0.60 19.95 -6.39
C GLN A 83 0.20 20.58 -5.26
N GLU A 84 -0.28 21.68 -4.68
CA GLU A 84 0.40 22.34 -3.57
C GLU A 84 0.37 21.46 -2.32
N LYS A 85 -0.82 20.94 -1.97
CA LYS A 85 -0.96 20.04 -0.82
C LYS A 85 -0.27 18.70 -1.04
N LEU A 86 -0.25 18.19 -2.27
CA LEU A 86 0.48 16.98 -2.60
C LEU A 86 1.99 17.18 -2.44
N THR A 87 2.52 18.32 -2.91
CA THR A 87 3.94 18.66 -2.74
C THR A 87 4.31 18.79 -1.27
N ALA A 88 3.45 19.43 -0.46
CA ALA A 88 3.64 19.51 0.99
C ALA A 88 3.62 18.11 1.64
N LEU A 89 2.65 17.27 1.29
CA LEU A 89 2.52 15.91 1.81
C LEU A 89 3.76 15.06 1.52
N VAL A 90 4.32 15.14 0.31
CA VAL A 90 5.53 14.41 -0.05
C VAL A 90 6.72 14.86 0.82
N ARG A 91 6.92 16.17 1.00
CA ARG A 91 8.00 16.73 1.83
C ARG A 91 7.89 16.36 3.31
N GLU A 92 6.68 16.19 3.82
CA GLU A 92 6.45 15.80 5.21
C GLU A 92 6.65 14.30 5.45
N THR A 93 6.52 13.48 4.39
CA THR A 93 6.49 12.01 4.50
C THR A 93 7.82 11.36 4.08
N PHE A 94 8.57 11.96 3.15
CA PHE A 94 9.80 11.44 2.54
C PHE A 94 10.92 12.47 2.58
#